data_AF-A0A935VD98-F1
#
_entry.id   AF-A0A935VD98-F1
#
_cell.length_a   1.000
_cell.length_b   1.000
_cell.length_c   1.000
_cell.angle_alpha   90.00
_cell.angle_beta   90.00
_cell.angle_gamma   90.00
#
_symmetry.space_group_name_H-M   'P 1'
#
loop_
_entity.id
_entity.type
_entity.pdbx_description
1 polymer ?
#
loop_
_entity_poly.entity_id
_entity_poly.type
_entity_poly.pdbx_seq_one_letter_code
_entity_poly.pdbx_strand_id
1 'polypeptide(L)' 'MGFGYDANGRMVKASKTSVPDALSVYDASGMRVAEKVNDVWRFLIYS' A
#
# COMPACT_ATOMS: atom_id res chain seq x y z
N MET A 1 7.47 0.07 -14.52
CA MET A 1 6.72 0.32 -13.27
C MET A 1 5.86 -0.90 -13.04
N GLY A 2 5.94 -1.51 -11.86
CA GLY A 2 5.21 -2.72 -11.49
C GLY A 2 4.15 -2.41 -10.44
N PHE A 3 3.00 -3.08 -10.56
CA PHE A 3 1.90 -2.95 -9.62
C PHE A 3 1.48 -4.35 -9.17
N GLY A 4 1.29 -4.51 -7.86
CA GLY A 4 0.73 -5.72 -7.25
C GLY A 4 -0.67 -5.42 -6.73
N TYR A 5 -1.59 -6.35 -6.96
CA TYR A 5 -2.99 -6.23 -6.55
C TYR A 5 -3.37 -7.40 -5.66
N ASP A 6 -4.30 -7.18 -4.73
CA ASP A 6 -4.94 -8.26 -3.99
C ASP A 6 -6.07 -8.92 -4.79
N ALA A 7 -6.69 -9.96 -4.23
CA ALA A 7 -7.79 -10.69 -4.86
C ALA A 7 -9.04 -9.83 -5.13
N ASN A 8 -9.17 -8.68 -4.45
CA ASN A 8 -10.27 -7.74 -4.63
C ASN A 8 -9.92 -6.63 -5.63
N GLY A 9 -8.76 -6.72 -6.31
CA GLY A 9 -8.31 -5.75 -7.30
C GLY A 9 -7.75 -4.45 -6.70
N ARG A 10 -7.47 -4.40 -5.39
CA ARG A 10 -6.88 -3.23 -4.73
C ARG A 10 -5.36 -3.29 -4.84
N MET A 11 -4.74 -2.15 -5.15
CA MET A 11 -3.27 -2.07 -5.29
C MET A 11 -2.59 -2.17 -3.92
N VAL A 12 -1.78 -3.21 -3.70
CA VAL A 12 -1.04 -3.46 -2.46
C VAL A 12 0.45 -3.11 -2.56
N LYS A 13 0.99 -3.05 -3.78
CA LYS A 13 2.40 -2.74 -4.05
C LYS A 13 2.54 -1.90 -5.31
N ALA A 14 3.41 -0.90 -5.27
CA ALA A 14 3.90 -0.19 -6.45
C ALA A 14 5.43 -0.12 -6.42
N SER A 15 6.07 -0.47 -7.54
CA SER A 15 7.53 -0.43 -7.70
C SER A 15 7.90 0.32 -8.99
N LYS A 16 8.92 1.16 -8.92
CA LYS A 16 9.44 1.89 -10.07
C LYS A 16 10.95 2.03 -9.94
N THR A 17 11.68 1.81 -11.03
CA THR A 17 13.13 2.00 -11.07
C THR A 17 13.48 3.40 -10.57
N SER A 18 14.45 3.48 -9.66
CA SER A 18 14.94 4.72 -9.05
C SER A 18 13.93 5.46 -8.15
N VAL A 19 12.84 4.81 -7.73
CA VAL A 19 11.89 5.34 -6.74
C VAL A 19 11.66 4.26 -5.67
N PRO A 20 11.58 4.62 -4.38
CA PRO A 20 11.27 3.64 -3.35
C PRO A 20 9.93 2.93 -3.58
N ASP A 21 9.89 1.65 -3.26
CA ASP A 21 8.65 0.86 -3.28
C ASP A 21 7.62 1.48 -2.32
N ALA A 22 6.35 1.41 -2.73
CA ALA A 22 5.22 1.75 -1.89
C ALA A 22 4.39 0.49 -1.62
N LEU A 23 3.98 0.30 -0.37
CA LEU A 23 3.04 -0.75 0.06
C LEU A 23 1.78 -0.11 0.63
N SER A 24 0.63 -0.74 0.40
CA SER A 24 -0.66 -0.37 0.98
C SER A 24 -1.26 -1.57 1.70
N VAL A 25 -1.74 -1.35 2.92
CA VAL A 25 -2.38 -2.37 3.76
C VAL A 25 -3.84 -2.00 3.92
N TYR A 26 -4.70 -2.99 3.74
CA TYR A 26 -6.14 -2.83 3.86
C TYR A 26 -6.67 -3.74 4.97
N ASP A 27 -7.67 -3.27 5.71
CA ASP A 27 -8.41 -4.13 6.62
C ASP A 27 -9.37 -5.06 5.85
N ALA A 28 -10.02 -5.94 6.61
CA ALA A 28 -10.99 -6.89 6.08
C ALA A 28 -12.23 -6.21 5.46
N SER A 29 -12.54 -4.98 5.87
CA SER A 29 -13.71 -4.24 5.39
C SER A 29 -13.50 -3.55 4.05
N GLY A 30 -12.24 -3.32 3.65
CA GLY A 30 -11.97 -2.53 2.46
C GLY A 30 -10.99 -1.38 2.66
N MET A 31 -10.84 -0.91 3.90
CA MET A 31 -10.24 0.39 4.19
C MET A 31 -8.73 0.31 4.27
N ARG A 32 -8.04 1.31 3.70
CA ARG A 32 -6.58 1.38 3.75
C ARG A 32 -6.12 1.86 5.13
N VAL A 33 -5.53 0.97 5.93
CA VAL A 33 -5.13 1.25 7.31
C VAL A 33 -3.67 1.66 7.47
N ALA A 34 -2.82 1.34 6.49
CA ALA A 34 -1.43 1.76 6.51
C ALA A 34 -0.84 1.88 5.10
N GLU A 35 0.20 2.70 4.98
CA GLU A 35 1.09 2.72 3.83
C GLU A 35 2.55 2.68 4.28
N LYS A 36 3.41 2.04 3.48
CA LYS A 36 4.87 2.06 3.65
C LYS A 36 5.47 2.72 2.42
N VAL A 37 6.23 3.80 2.59
CA VAL A 37 6.96 4.47 1.51
C VAL A 37 8.37 4.73 1.97
N ASN A 38 9.36 4.33 1.18
CA ASN A 38 10.77 4.53 1.50
C ASN A 38 11.15 4.02 2.90
N ASP A 39 10.72 2.80 3.21
CA ASP A 39 10.88 2.15 4.51
C ASP A 39 10.23 2.81 5.72
N VAL A 40 9.44 3.87 5.52
CA VAL A 40 8.68 4.55 6.58
C VAL A 40 7.22 4.13 6.55
N TRP A 41 6.71 3.67 7.70
CA TRP A 41 5.29 3.34 7.89
C TRP A 41 4.47 4.57 8.30
N ARG A 42 3.28 4.69 7.72
CA ARG A 42 2.26 5.67 8.08
C ARG A 42 0.96 4.92 8.34
N PHE A 43 0.39 5.10 9.53
CA PHE A 43 -0.86 4.48 9.94
C PHE A 43 -1.99 5.49 9.80
N LEU A 44 -3.09 5.06 9.17
CA LEU A 44 -4.30 5.87 9.03
C LEU A 44 -5.25 5.47 10.15
N ILE A 45 -5.40 6.37 11.12
CA ILE A 45 -6.36 6.21 12.21
C ILE A 45 -7.65 6.91 11.78
N TYR A 46 -8.69 6.12 11.54
CA TYR A 46 -10.02 6.62 11.27
C TYR A 46 -10.77 6.75 12.61
N SER A 47 -11.25 7.96 12.91
CA SER A 47 -12.06 8.29 14.09
C SER A 47 -13.55 8.25 13.77
#